data_AF-A0A1H5J426-F1
#
_entry.id   AF-A0A1H5J426-F1
#
_cell.length_a   1.000
_cell.length_b   1.000
_cell.length_c   1.000
_cell.angle_alpha   90.00
_cell.angle_beta   90.00
_cell.angle_gamma   90.00
#
_symmetry.space_group_name_H-M   'P 1'
#
loop_
_entity.id
_entity.type
_entity.pdbx_description
1 polymer ?
#
loop_
_entity_poly.entity_id
_entity_poly.type
_entity_poly.pdbx_seq_one_letter_code
_entity_poly.pdbx_strand_id
1 'polypeptide(L)' 'MTLRGIDLTREISHALRHEPWLYELELDDEGWVPVDQILAGLREKVAP' A
#
# COMPACT_ATOMS: atom_id res chain seq x y z
N MET A 1 8.06 2.36 15.46
CA MET A 1 8.48 3.27 14.37
C MET A 1 7.27 4.12 14.00
N THR A 2 7.27 5.42 14.29
CA THR A 2 6.11 6.29 14.04
C THR A 2 6.18 6.82 12.61
N LEU A 3 5.29 6.40 11.72
CA LEU A 3 5.16 6.97 10.38
C LEU A 3 4.62 8.40 10.51
N ARG A 4 5.33 9.40 9.96
CA ARG A 4 4.75 10.74 9.80
C ARG A 4 3.68 10.66 8.70
N GLY A 5 2.59 11.43 8.82
CA GLY A 5 1.47 11.38 7.87
C GLY A 5 1.87 11.62 6.40
N ILE A 6 2.94 12.38 6.15
CA ILE A 6 3.51 12.59 4.81
C ILE A 6 4.09 11.30 4.23
N ASP A 7 4.81 10.52 5.05
CA ASP A 7 5.40 9.26 4.60
C ASP A 7 4.29 8.26 4.26
N LEU A 8 3.24 8.17 5.08
CA LEU A 8 2.12 7.27 4.81
C LEU A 8 1.40 7.61 3.48
N THR A 9 1.11 8.89 3.23
CA THR A 9 0.47 9.31 1.98
C THR A 9 1.34 9.01 0.76
N ARG A 10 2.67 9.21 0.87
CA ARG A 10 3.61 8.87 -0.21
C ARG A 10 3.60 7.36 -0.48
N GLU A 11 3.70 6.54 0.56
CA GLU A 11 3.76 5.08 0.41
C GLU A 11 2.47 4.53 -0.21
N ILE A 12 1.29 4.97 0.26
CA ILE A 12 -0.01 4.56 -0.32
C ILE A 12 -0.09 4.97 -1.80
N SER A 13 0.30 6.21 -2.12
CA SER A 13 0.27 6.70 -3.51
C SER A 13 1.21 5.88 -4.41
N HIS A 14 2.36 5.47 -3.88
CA HIS A 14 3.33 4.66 -4.61
C HIS A 14 2.82 3.25 -4.86
N ALA A 15 2.28 2.61 -3.82
CA ALA A 15 1.69 1.28 -3.91
C ALA A 15 0.57 1.23 -4.96
N LEU A 16 -0.35 2.20 -4.96
CA LEU A 16 -1.50 2.15 -5.85
C LEU A 16 -1.21 2.55 -7.31
N ARG A 17 -0.14 3.32 -7.58
CA ARG A 17 0.09 3.91 -8.91
C ARG A 17 1.31 3.40 -9.65
N HIS A 18 2.31 2.92 -8.92
CA HIS A 18 3.61 2.63 -9.50
C HIS A 18 3.96 1.16 -9.34
N GLU A 19 3.79 0.61 -8.14
CA GLU A 19 4.30 -0.73 -7.82
C GLU A 19 3.35 -1.55 -6.92
N PRO A 20 2.09 -1.79 -7.34
CA PRO A 20 1.12 -2.53 -6.52
C PRO A 20 1.57 -3.96 -6.17
N TRP A 21 2.33 -4.60 -7.07
CA TRP A 21 2.85 -5.96 -6.86
C TRP A 21 3.84 -6.07 -5.69
N LEU A 22 4.51 -4.97 -5.27
CA LEU A 22 5.40 -4.99 -4.10
C LEU A 22 4.65 -5.11 -2.77
N TYR A 23 3.34 -4.88 -2.79
CA TYR A 23 2.44 -4.95 -1.65
C TYR A 23 1.40 -6.07 -1.83
N GLU A 24 1.62 -6.95 -2.81
CA GLU A 24 0.70 -8.03 -3.20
C GLU A 24 -0.72 -7.53 -3.49
N LEU A 25 -0.83 -6.30 -4.04
CA LEU A 25 -2.12 -5.71 -4.38
C LEU A 25 -2.53 -6.12 -5.79
N GLU A 26 -3.73 -6.67 -5.89
CA GLU A 26 -4.40 -6.95 -7.16
C GLU A 26 -5.45 -5.88 -7.41
N LEU A 27 -5.14 -4.96 -8.33
CA LEU A 27 -6.08 -3.93 -8.76
C LEU A 27 -7.02 -4.53 -9.81
N ASP A 28 -8.30 -4.19 -9.72
CA ASP A 28 -9.25 -4.49 -10.79
C ASP A 28 -9.04 -3.59 -12.01
N ASP A 29 -9.83 -3.81 -13.06
CA ASP A 29 -9.75 -3.07 -14.33
C ASP A 29 -9.99 -1.55 -14.16
N GLU A 30 -10.63 -1.14 -13.06
CA GLU A 30 -10.90 0.26 -12.72
C GLU A 30 -9.85 0.84 -11.75
N GLY A 31 -8.89 0.03 -11.29
CA GLY A 31 -7.82 0.40 -10.39
C GLY A 31 -8.20 0.35 -8.90
N TRP A 32 -9.32 -0.29 -8.55
CA TRP A 32 -9.71 -0.48 -7.15
C TRP A 32 -9.06 -1.71 -6.54
N VAL A 33 -8.88 -1.66 -5.24
CA VAL A 33 -8.39 -2.77 -4.42
C VAL A 33 -9.05 -2.68 -3.03
N PRO A 34 -9.34 -3.82 -2.37
CA PRO A 34 -9.86 -3.81 -1.01
C PRO A 34 -8.91 -3.13 -0.02
N VAL A 35 -9.47 -2.34 0.90
CA VAL A 35 -8.68 -1.58 1.89
C VAL A 35 -7.88 -2.50 2.81
N ASP A 36 -8.41 -3.67 3.13
CA ASP A 36 -7.76 -4.70 3.93
C ASP A 36 -6.49 -5.25 3.25
N GLN A 37 -6.45 -5.39 1.92
CA GLN A 37 -5.23 -5.77 1.21
C GLN A 37 -4.16 -4.67 1.32
N ILE A 38 -4.55 -3.39 1.16
CA ILE A 38 -3.64 -2.25 1.35
C ILE A 38 -3.05 -2.28 2.77
N LEU A 39 -3.90 -2.50 3.78
CA LEU A 39 -3.46 -2.56 5.18
C LEU A 39 -2.54 -3.75 5.44
N ALA A 40 -2.78 -4.91 4.82
CA ALA A 40 -1.94 -6.10 4.94
C ALA A 40 -0.54 -5.84 4.36
N GLY A 41 -0.45 -5.41 3.09
CA GLY A 41 0.84 -5.15 2.43
C GLY A 41 1.66 -4.06 3.12
N LEU A 42 1.02 -2.98 3.61
CA LEU A 42 1.72 -1.95 4.39
C LEU A 42 2.23 -2.46 5.74
N ARG A 43 1.51 -3.39 6.39
CA ARG A 43 1.93 -3.97 7.67
C ARG A 43 3.11 -4.92 7.50
N GLU A 44 3.15 -5.72 6.44
CA GLU A 44 4.31 -6.58 6.14
C GLU A 44 5.58 -5.76 5.96
N LYS A 45 5.50 -4.62 5.27
CA LYS A 45 6.65 -3.71 5.10
C LYS A 45 7.16 -3.10 6.41
N VAL A 46 6.32 -3.00 7.44
CA VAL A 46 6.65 -2.43 8.75
C VAL A 46 6.99 -3.52 9.78
N ALA A 47 6.74 -4.78 9.46
CA ALA A 47 7.12 -5.91 10.30
C ALA A 47 8.65 -6.07 10.35
N PRO A 48 9.22 -6.37 11.54
CA PRO A 48 10.67 -6.55 11.72
C PRO A 48 11.23 -7.81 11.06
#